data_AF-A0A220MI16-F1
#
_entry.id   AF-A0A220MI16-F1
#
_cell.length_a   1.000
_cell.length_b   1.000
_cell.length_c   1.000
_cell.angle_alpha   90.00
_cell.angle_beta   90.00
_cell.angle_gamma   90.00
#
_symmetry.space_group_name_H-M   'P 1'
#
loop_
_entity.id
_entity.type
_entity.pdbx_description
1 polymer ?
#
loop_
_entity_poly.entity_id
_entity_poly.type
_entity_poly.pdbx_seq_one_letter_code
_entity_poly.pdbx_strand_id
1 'polypeptide(L)'
;MRKFLLVLFLLVCPLTVFAQEEPATPLEQLILQQHFTQKELERTLTLLKEEETRTYGEIAQMDLDLQRQKLVMEATQRRAGEVARAYYMGERTNLLTLLLNAENFNQFLLMYDFYEILYEGDMSRLESYQTERTKLTAMQTDKKNRLEQLQTLRKKYELQLSEMLAVAAEKEKNVQKLDDPTVVESMMNHLILDWEKRGLPAFQTFFGMLAQVMVQVPELATPDRIQSEGLLKHTLTINQTDFNNFLIEKDALFKQSHFSFEDNKLTVEGTYDQMELKLVGNYELVSPTHLKFHITELYFDGFALPQATVEEMEEAYDLGFYPELISPNIQVQGITLMDEEIKLQLQFNLPFGFGKK
;
A
#
# COMPACT_ATOMS: atom_id res chain seq x y z
N MET A 1 -15.52 -79.20 -9.84
CA MET A 1 -15.90 -78.28 -8.73
C MET A 1 -14.80 -77.21 -8.65
N ARG A 2 -15.07 -75.96 -9.07
CA ARG A 2 -15.34 -74.78 -8.18
C ARG A 2 -14.18 -74.57 -7.18
N LYS A 3 -13.42 -73.46 -7.10
CA LYS A 3 -13.59 -72.00 -7.36
C LYS A 3 -12.17 -71.36 -7.27
N PHE A 4 -11.77 -70.38 -8.11
CA PHE A 4 -11.76 -68.92 -7.84
C PHE A 4 -10.91 -68.53 -6.60
N LEU A 5 -10.01 -67.53 -6.53
CA LEU A 5 -9.84 -66.23 -7.21
C LEU A 5 -8.64 -65.46 -6.58
N LEU A 6 -7.91 -64.62 -7.37
CA LEU A 6 -7.15 -63.38 -7.04
C LEU A 6 -6.03 -63.44 -5.96
N VAL A 7 -4.89 -62.73 -6.03
CA VAL A 7 -4.57 -61.31 -6.36
C VAL A 7 -3.08 -61.31 -6.84
N LEU A 8 -2.74 -60.97 -8.08
CA LEU A 8 -2.45 -59.64 -8.66
C LEU A 8 -1.18 -58.92 -8.13
N PHE A 9 -0.19 -58.79 -9.03
CA PHE A 9 0.82 -57.73 -9.21
C PHE A 9 1.61 -57.17 -8.01
N LEU A 10 2.93 -57.32 -8.07
CA LEU A 10 3.85 -56.19 -7.83
C LEU A 10 5.16 -56.44 -8.59
N LEU A 11 5.15 -55.99 -9.85
CA LEU A 11 6.31 -55.86 -10.71
C LEU A 11 7.00 -54.55 -10.31
N VAL A 12 8.14 -54.65 -9.62
CA VAL A 12 8.96 -53.49 -9.24
C VAL A 12 9.73 -53.05 -10.48
N CYS A 13 9.12 -52.18 -11.29
CA CYS A 13 9.86 -51.35 -12.24
C CYS A 13 10.54 -50.22 -11.47
N PRO A 14 11.87 -50.02 -11.58
CA PRO A 14 12.47 -48.75 -11.22
C PRO A 14 12.02 -47.73 -12.27
N LEU A 15 11.08 -46.86 -11.89
CA LEU A 15 10.84 -45.62 -12.62
C LEU A 15 12.09 -44.77 -12.48
N THR A 16 12.95 -44.81 -13.49
CA THR A 16 13.93 -43.76 -13.73
C THR A 16 13.16 -42.47 -14.00
N VAL A 17 12.98 -41.69 -12.95
CA VAL A 17 12.58 -40.29 -13.04
C VAL A 17 13.71 -39.60 -13.79
N PHE A 18 13.48 -39.31 -15.07
CA PHE A 18 14.24 -38.29 -15.78
C PHE A 18 13.88 -36.96 -15.11
N ALA A 19 14.72 -36.54 -14.16
CA ALA A 19 14.80 -35.14 -13.80
C ALA A 19 15.25 -34.40 -15.06
N GLN A 20 14.33 -33.67 -15.68
CA GLN A 20 14.62 -32.80 -16.79
C GLN A 20 15.39 -31.62 -16.18
N GLU A 21 16.73 -31.65 -16.27
CA GLU A 21 17.57 -30.49 -15.96
C GLU A 21 17.07 -29.33 -16.83
N GLU A 22 16.54 -28.28 -16.18
CA GLU A 22 16.36 -26.99 -16.83
C GLU A 22 17.69 -26.59 -17.48
N PRO A 23 17.68 -26.13 -18.75
CA PRO A 23 18.91 -25.72 -19.41
C PRO A 23 19.56 -24.61 -18.57
N ALA A 24 20.78 -24.86 -18.11
CA ALA A 24 21.55 -23.89 -17.36
C ALA A 24 21.60 -22.57 -18.15
N THR A 25 21.21 -21.47 -17.49
CA THR A 25 21.23 -20.14 -18.09
C THR A 25 22.62 -19.86 -18.66
N PRO A 26 22.75 -19.39 -19.91
CA PRO A 26 24.03 -19.01 -20.49
C PRO A 26 24.79 -18.04 -19.57
N LEU A 27 26.11 -18.23 -19.43
CA LEU A 27 26.94 -17.45 -18.50
C LEU A 27 26.83 -15.95 -18.80
N GLU A 28 26.77 -15.58 -20.08
CA GLU A 28 26.61 -14.21 -20.54
C GLU A 28 25.29 -13.62 -20.07
N GLN A 29 24.17 -14.35 -20.20
CA GLN A 29 22.85 -13.90 -19.76
C GLN A 29 22.79 -13.75 -18.23
N LEU A 30 23.45 -14.65 -17.49
CA LEU A 30 23.58 -14.52 -16.03
C LEU A 30 24.34 -13.25 -15.65
N ILE A 31 25.46 -12.94 -16.32
CA ILE A 31 26.23 -11.71 -16.06
C ILE A 31 25.39 -10.46 -16.37
N LEU A 32 24.62 -10.46 -17.45
CA LEU A 32 23.72 -9.36 -17.80
C LEU A 32 22.64 -9.17 -16.74
N GLN A 33 21.99 -10.25 -16.29
CA GLN A 33 21.01 -10.21 -15.20
C GLN A 33 21.63 -9.65 -13.92
N GLN A 34 22.82 -10.11 -13.54
CA GLN A 34 23.52 -9.62 -12.34
C GLN A 34 23.93 -8.14 -12.48
N HIS A 35 24.39 -7.71 -13.66
CA HIS A 35 24.70 -6.31 -13.91
C HIS A 35 23.45 -5.42 -13.81
N PHE A 36 22.35 -5.87 -14.41
CA PHE A 36 21.07 -5.17 -14.38
C PHE A 36 20.55 -5.03 -12.96
N THR A 37 20.50 -6.14 -12.21
CA THR A 37 20.13 -6.16 -10.79
C THR A 37 21.02 -5.22 -9.96
N GLN A 38 22.34 -5.24 -10.16
CA GLN A 38 23.24 -4.33 -9.45
C GLN A 38 22.90 -2.86 -9.73
N LYS A 39 22.67 -2.48 -10.99
CA LYS A 39 22.36 -1.09 -11.36
C LYS A 39 21.02 -0.62 -10.84
N GLU A 40 20.01 -1.47 -10.85
CA GLU A 40 18.71 -1.15 -10.25
C GLU A 40 18.78 -1.03 -8.72
N LEU A 41 19.60 -1.85 -8.06
CA LEU A 41 19.86 -1.68 -6.62
C LEU A 41 20.62 -0.37 -6.33
N GLU A 42 21.60 0.02 -7.15
CA GLU A 42 22.28 1.33 -7.02
C GLU A 42 21.30 2.50 -7.17
N ARG A 43 20.36 2.42 -8.12
CA ARG A 43 19.32 3.41 -8.35
C ARG A 43 18.38 3.52 -7.16
N THR A 44 17.81 2.41 -6.71
CA THR A 44 16.86 2.37 -5.59
C THR A 44 17.52 2.77 -4.26
N LEU A 45 18.78 2.44 -4.02
CA LEU A 45 19.56 2.95 -2.87
C LEU A 45 19.71 4.48 -2.90
N THR A 46 19.84 5.07 -4.09
CA THR A 46 19.89 6.52 -4.24
C THR A 46 18.56 7.15 -3.85
N LEU A 47 17.44 6.59 -4.32
CA LEU A 47 16.09 7.03 -3.95
C LEU A 47 15.84 6.90 -2.44
N LEU A 48 16.23 5.78 -1.82
CA LEU A 48 16.11 5.60 -0.37
C LEU A 48 16.91 6.62 0.42
N LYS A 49 18.09 7.02 -0.06
CA LYS A 49 18.92 8.04 0.59
C LYS A 49 18.31 9.43 0.47
N GLU A 50 17.70 9.74 -0.68
CA GLU A 50 16.95 10.97 -0.87
C GLU A 50 15.73 11.01 0.06
N GLU A 51 15.00 9.90 0.18
CA GLU A 51 13.89 9.77 1.13
C GLU A 51 14.36 9.93 2.58
N GLU A 52 15.45 9.27 2.99
CA GLU A 52 16.04 9.41 4.32
C GLU A 52 16.35 10.88 4.63
N THR A 53 16.99 11.57 3.67
CA THR A 53 17.35 12.99 3.79
C THR A 53 16.11 13.88 3.93
N ARG A 54 15.06 13.60 3.15
CA ARG A 54 13.77 14.30 3.25
C ARG A 54 13.12 14.09 4.62
N THR A 55 13.04 12.85 5.08
CA THR A 55 12.47 12.51 6.41
C THR A 55 13.26 13.19 7.54
N TYR A 56 14.59 13.30 7.42
CA TYR A 56 15.39 14.08 8.37
C TYR A 56 14.99 15.56 8.41
N GLY A 57 14.81 16.18 7.24
CA GLY A 57 14.35 17.56 7.13
C GLY A 57 12.97 17.77 7.76
N GLU A 58 12.03 16.86 7.50
CA GLU A 58 10.69 16.87 8.09
C GLU A 58 10.75 16.78 9.62
N ILE A 59 11.55 15.85 10.18
CA ILE A 59 11.72 15.71 11.63
C ILE A 59 12.33 16.97 12.26
N ALA A 60 13.33 17.58 11.61
CA ALA A 60 13.95 18.81 12.10
C ALA A 60 12.95 19.97 12.13
N GLN A 61 12.09 20.08 11.10
CA GLN A 61 11.03 21.07 11.05
C GLN A 61 9.97 20.82 12.15
N MET A 62 9.55 19.57 12.33
CA MET A 62 8.63 19.17 13.41
C MET A 62 9.18 19.52 14.78
N ASP A 63 10.50 19.42 14.99
CA ASP A 63 11.14 19.80 16.25
C ASP A 63 11.00 21.30 16.55
N LEU A 64 11.18 22.16 15.55
CA LEU A 64 10.96 23.59 15.69
C LEU A 64 9.48 23.90 15.99
N ASP A 65 8.56 23.24 15.30
CA ASP A 65 7.13 23.46 15.48
C ASP A 65 6.65 22.94 16.85
N LEU A 66 7.18 21.82 17.32
CA LEU A 66 6.95 21.31 18.68
C LEU A 66 7.44 22.27 19.75
N GLN A 67 8.60 22.91 19.56
CA GLN A 67 9.09 23.93 20.49
C GLN A 67 8.14 25.13 20.58
N ARG A 68 7.66 25.64 19.43
CA ARG A 68 6.66 26.73 19.42
C ARG A 68 5.35 26.30 20.08
N GLN A 69 4.87 25.10 19.78
CA GLN A 69 3.65 24.55 20.35
C GLN A 69 3.74 24.38 21.87
N LYS A 70 4.91 24.01 22.40
CA LYS A 70 5.14 23.95 23.86
C LYS A 70 5.01 25.32 24.53
N LEU A 71 5.49 26.39 23.90
CA LEU A 71 5.32 27.75 24.43
C LEU A 71 3.84 28.17 24.46
N VAL A 72 3.09 27.84 23.41
CA VAL A 72 1.63 28.05 23.37
C VAL A 72 0.94 27.26 24.48
N MET A 73 1.33 25.99 24.66
CA MET A 73 0.82 25.13 25.72
C MET A 73 1.06 25.69 27.12
N GLU A 74 2.27 26.16 27.41
CA GLU A 74 2.58 26.79 28.69
C GLU A 74 1.76 28.06 28.95
N ALA A 75 1.47 28.83 27.90
CA ALA A 75 0.63 30.02 28.01
C ALA A 75 -0.86 29.65 28.26
N THR A 76 -1.40 28.69 27.53
CA THR A 76 -2.80 28.26 27.70
C THR A 76 -3.00 27.50 29.01
N GLN A 77 -2.02 26.70 29.44
CA GLN A 77 -2.03 26.01 30.72
C GLN A 77 -2.09 26.99 31.90
N ARG A 78 -1.32 28.09 31.85
CA ARG A 78 -1.38 29.13 32.88
C ARG A 78 -2.77 29.76 32.97
N ARG A 79 -3.35 30.14 31.83
CA ARG A 79 -4.70 30.73 31.78
C ARG A 79 -5.79 29.76 32.26
N ALA A 80 -5.72 28.49 31.85
CA ALA A 80 -6.63 27.45 32.31
C ALA A 80 -6.46 27.18 33.82
N GLY A 81 -5.23 27.22 34.33
CA GLY A 81 -4.93 27.09 35.75
C GLY A 81 -5.50 28.23 36.60
N GLU A 82 -5.50 29.47 36.10
CA GLU A 82 -6.16 30.61 36.75
C GLU A 82 -7.67 30.38 36.88
N VAL A 83 -8.32 29.88 35.82
CA VAL A 83 -9.74 29.51 35.85
C VAL A 83 -9.97 28.43 36.91
N ALA A 84 -9.24 27.31 36.84
CA ALA A 84 -9.38 26.20 37.79
C ALA A 84 -9.18 26.66 39.25
N ARG A 85 -8.20 27.54 39.49
CA ARG A 85 -7.96 28.13 40.81
C ARG A 85 -9.12 29.01 41.27
N ALA A 86 -9.68 29.85 40.41
CA ALA A 86 -10.80 30.72 40.76
C ALA A 86 -12.05 29.93 41.15
N TYR A 87 -12.31 28.79 40.49
CA TYR A 87 -13.36 27.86 40.90
C TYR A 87 -13.03 27.15 42.22
N TYR A 88 -11.79 26.68 42.40
CA TYR A 88 -11.37 25.99 43.62
C TYR A 88 -11.39 26.87 44.87
N MET A 89 -10.92 28.12 44.75
CA MET A 89 -10.89 29.09 45.85
C MET A 89 -12.27 29.68 46.18
N GLY A 90 -13.32 29.32 45.43
CA GLY A 90 -14.68 29.79 45.64
C GLY A 90 -14.96 31.21 45.13
N GLU A 91 -14.02 31.84 44.43
CA GLU A 91 -14.21 33.17 43.82
C GLU A 91 -15.39 33.18 42.84
N ARG A 92 -15.57 32.09 42.10
CA ARG A 92 -16.70 31.89 41.18
C ARG A 92 -18.01 31.50 41.90
N THR A 93 -17.93 30.80 43.03
CA THR A 93 -19.09 30.45 43.86
C THR A 93 -19.74 31.69 44.48
N ASN A 94 -18.92 32.68 44.87
CA ASN A 94 -19.39 33.96 45.40
C ASN A 94 -20.24 34.76 44.38
N LEU A 95 -20.03 34.56 43.07
CA LEU A 95 -20.84 35.21 42.02
C LEU A 95 -22.26 34.65 41.94
N LEU A 96 -22.44 33.35 42.17
CA LEU A 96 -23.78 32.75 42.27
C LEU A 96 -24.52 33.27 43.50
N THR A 97 -23.81 33.45 44.62
CA THR A 97 -24.38 34.08 45.82
C THR A 97 -24.77 35.54 45.57
N LEU A 98 -23.99 36.29 44.79
CA LEU A 98 -24.33 37.65 44.37
C LEU A 98 -25.62 37.68 43.51
N LEU A 99 -25.75 36.75 42.54
CA LEU A 99 -26.96 36.56 41.73
C LEU A 99 -28.22 36.34 42.56
N LEU A 100 -28.14 35.49 43.60
CA LEU A 100 -29.26 35.18 44.48
C LEU A 100 -29.63 36.34 45.44
N ASN A 101 -28.73 37.31 45.62
CA ASN A 101 -28.92 38.48 46.48
C ASN A 101 -29.36 39.74 45.72
N ALA A 102 -29.77 39.63 44.46
CA ALA A 102 -30.23 40.78 43.67
C ALA A 102 -31.48 41.43 44.29
N GLU A 103 -31.50 42.77 44.40
CA GLU A 103 -32.59 43.51 45.06
C GLU A 103 -33.82 43.69 44.15
N ASN A 104 -33.64 43.59 42.83
CA ASN A 104 -34.72 43.70 41.85
C ASN A 104 -34.39 42.94 40.55
N PHE A 105 -35.42 42.76 39.70
CA PHE A 105 -35.31 41.98 38.47
C PHE A 105 -34.31 42.56 37.45
N ASN A 106 -34.20 43.89 37.34
CA ASN A 106 -33.25 44.51 36.41
C ASN A 106 -31.79 44.26 36.85
N GLN A 107 -31.53 44.31 38.16
CA GLN A 107 -30.22 43.98 38.73
C GLN A 107 -29.88 42.50 38.53
N PHE A 108 -30.86 41.61 38.67
CA PHE A 108 -30.69 40.19 38.37
C PHE A 108 -30.28 39.96 36.90
N LEU A 109 -30.98 40.56 35.95
CA LEU A 109 -30.69 40.41 34.51
C LEU A 109 -29.27 40.88 34.16
N LEU A 110 -28.86 42.08 34.63
CA LEU A 110 -27.50 42.56 34.40
C LEU A 110 -26.44 41.61 34.97
N MET A 111 -26.67 41.09 36.18
CA MET A 111 -25.73 40.22 36.86
C MET A 111 -25.67 38.82 36.24
N TYR A 112 -26.78 38.37 35.65
CA TYR A 112 -26.86 37.16 34.84
C TYR A 112 -26.06 37.30 33.53
N ASP A 113 -26.23 38.41 32.80
CA ASP A 113 -25.48 38.68 31.56
C ASP A 113 -23.96 38.71 31.82
N PHE A 114 -23.53 39.33 32.92
CA PHE A 114 -22.12 39.31 33.34
C PHE A 114 -21.62 37.91 33.69
N TYR A 115 -22.44 37.10 34.34
CA TYR A 115 -22.09 35.72 34.67
C TYR A 115 -21.94 34.86 33.42
N GLU A 116 -22.84 35.01 32.45
CA GLU A 116 -22.80 34.30 31.18
C GLU A 116 -21.51 34.61 30.41
N ILE A 117 -21.17 35.89 30.23
CA ILE A 117 -19.92 36.31 29.58
C ILE A 117 -18.67 35.73 30.30
N LEU A 118 -18.68 35.74 31.63
CA LEU A 118 -17.56 35.20 32.41
C LEU A 118 -17.43 33.69 32.25
N TYR A 119 -18.56 32.98 32.31
CA TYR A 119 -18.61 31.53 32.16
C TYR A 119 -18.16 31.10 30.75
N GLU A 120 -18.64 31.78 29.70
CA GLU A 120 -18.18 31.55 28.32
C GLU A 120 -16.69 31.79 28.17
N GLY A 121 -16.16 32.87 28.76
CA GLY A 121 -14.74 33.17 28.75
C GLY A 121 -13.89 32.11 29.47
N ASP A 122 -14.35 31.64 30.64
CA ASP A 122 -13.70 30.58 31.40
C ASP A 122 -13.74 29.24 30.63
N MET A 123 -14.88 28.88 30.04
CA MET A 123 -15.03 27.67 29.23
C MET A 123 -14.14 27.71 27.98
N SER A 124 -14.11 28.84 27.27
CA SER A 124 -13.25 29.05 26.10
C SER A 124 -11.76 28.88 26.42
N ARG A 125 -11.30 29.33 27.60
CA ARG A 125 -9.91 29.15 28.04
C ARG A 125 -9.58 27.67 28.31
N LEU A 126 -10.49 26.95 28.95
CA LEU A 126 -10.32 25.51 29.23
C LEU A 126 -10.33 24.69 27.93
N GLU A 127 -11.25 25.00 27.02
CA GLU A 127 -11.33 24.37 25.69
C GLU A 127 -10.08 24.65 24.87
N SER A 128 -9.59 25.89 24.87
CA SER A 128 -8.34 26.25 24.20
C SER A 128 -7.15 25.42 24.73
N TYR A 129 -7.03 25.25 26.05
CA TYR A 129 -5.99 24.39 26.63
C TYR A 129 -6.11 22.95 26.16
N GLN A 130 -7.32 22.38 26.18
CA GLN A 130 -7.56 21.00 25.77
C GLN A 130 -7.28 20.78 24.27
N THR A 131 -7.65 21.74 23.42
CA THR A 131 -7.36 21.73 21.98
C THR A 131 -5.85 21.75 21.73
N GLU A 132 -5.13 22.69 22.33
CA GLU A 132 -3.68 22.79 22.16
C GLU A 132 -2.95 21.55 22.71
N ARG A 133 -3.50 20.89 23.74
CA ARG A 133 -2.91 19.69 24.36
C ARG A 133 -3.06 18.49 23.44
N THR A 134 -4.23 18.36 22.83
CA THR A 134 -4.52 17.33 21.83
C THR A 134 -3.59 17.52 20.63
N LYS A 135 -3.44 18.75 20.15
CA LYS A 135 -2.51 19.10 19.06
C LYS A 135 -1.05 18.77 19.40
N LEU A 136 -0.56 19.15 20.59
CA LEU A 136 0.79 18.83 21.02
C LEU A 136 1.03 17.31 21.09
N THR A 137 0.06 16.56 21.60
CA THR A 137 0.13 15.10 21.67
C THR A 137 0.16 14.47 20.28
N ALA A 138 -0.69 14.94 19.36
CA ALA A 138 -0.70 14.48 17.97
C ALA A 138 0.65 14.74 17.28
N MET A 139 1.23 15.94 17.44
CA MET A 139 2.55 16.27 16.90
C MET A 139 3.67 15.39 17.48
N GLN A 140 3.60 15.02 18.77
CA GLN A 140 4.57 14.11 19.39
C GLN A 140 4.46 12.69 18.82
N THR A 141 3.24 12.20 18.62
CA THR A 141 2.98 10.91 17.99
C THR A 141 3.47 10.89 16.55
N ASP A 142 3.18 11.93 15.77
CA ASP A 142 3.64 12.04 14.38
C ASP A 142 5.17 12.04 14.29
N LYS A 143 5.85 12.82 15.14
CA LYS A 143 7.32 12.78 15.24
C LYS A 143 7.84 11.38 15.55
N LYS A 144 7.21 10.67 16.50
CA LYS A 144 7.60 9.29 16.84
C LYS A 144 7.45 8.37 15.64
N ASN A 145 6.33 8.44 14.91
CA ASN A 145 6.09 7.64 13.71
C ASN A 145 7.14 7.94 12.63
N ARG A 146 7.53 9.21 12.43
CA ARG A 146 8.61 9.58 11.49
C ARG A 146 9.96 9.02 11.89
N LEU A 147 10.28 9.00 13.18
CA LEU A 147 11.51 8.37 13.67
C LEU A 147 11.52 6.85 13.45
N GLU A 148 10.37 6.19 13.61
CA GLU A 148 10.22 4.76 13.30
C GLU A 148 10.34 4.50 11.79
N GLN A 149 9.71 5.33 10.95
CA GLN A 149 9.88 5.26 9.48
C GLN A 149 11.34 5.40 9.09
N LEU A 150 12.06 6.37 9.68
CA LEU A 150 13.48 6.58 9.43
C LEU A 150 14.34 5.36 9.81
N GLN A 151 14.01 4.67 10.91
CA GLN A 151 14.68 3.42 11.28
C GLN A 151 14.40 2.30 10.27
N THR A 152 13.17 2.20 9.78
CA THR A 152 12.79 1.23 8.74
C THR A 152 13.53 1.50 7.43
N LEU A 153 13.59 2.77 6.98
CA LEU A 153 14.34 3.16 5.78
C LEU A 153 15.82 2.77 5.88
N ARG A 154 16.44 2.99 7.05
CA ARG A 154 17.84 2.58 7.28
C ARG A 154 18.06 1.08 7.19
N LYS A 155 17.17 0.29 7.78
CA LYS A 155 17.24 -1.18 7.66
C LYS A 155 17.07 -1.64 6.22
N LYS A 156 16.14 -1.03 5.47
CA LYS A 156 15.94 -1.31 4.04
C LYS A 156 17.19 -0.96 3.23
N TYR A 157 17.81 0.18 3.50
CA TYR A 157 19.07 0.60 2.89
C TYR A 157 20.22 -0.38 3.16
N GLU A 158 20.43 -0.78 4.42
CA GLU A 158 21.49 -1.73 4.80
C GLU A 158 21.31 -3.10 4.12
N LEU A 159 20.06 -3.58 4.05
CA LEU A 159 19.73 -4.84 3.37
C LEU A 159 20.05 -4.77 1.88
N GLN A 160 19.53 -3.76 1.18
CA GLN A 160 19.76 -3.57 -0.25
C GLN A 160 21.25 -3.34 -0.58
N LEU A 161 21.97 -2.62 0.28
CA LEU A 161 23.42 -2.42 0.12
C LEU A 161 24.17 -3.76 0.21
N SER A 162 23.82 -4.60 1.19
CA SER A 162 24.42 -5.93 1.32
C SER A 162 24.13 -6.81 0.09
N GLU A 163 22.90 -6.77 -0.41
CA GLU A 163 22.50 -7.51 -1.62
C GLU A 163 23.27 -7.04 -2.86
N MET A 164 23.34 -5.72 -3.07
CA MET A 164 24.08 -5.12 -4.19
C MET A 164 25.56 -5.52 -4.17
N LEU A 165 26.21 -5.52 -3.00
CA LEU A 165 27.60 -5.94 -2.86
C LEU A 165 27.79 -7.44 -3.15
N ALA A 166 26.84 -8.28 -2.74
CA ALA A 166 26.86 -9.71 -3.04
C ALA A 166 26.73 -9.97 -4.54
N VAL A 167 25.75 -9.34 -5.20
CA VAL A 167 25.54 -9.43 -6.65
C VAL A 167 26.77 -8.92 -7.41
N ALA A 168 27.36 -7.81 -6.99
CA ALA A 168 28.57 -7.26 -7.61
C ALA A 168 29.76 -8.24 -7.52
N ALA A 169 29.95 -8.89 -6.37
CA ALA A 169 31.01 -9.87 -6.17
C ALA A 169 30.80 -11.15 -7.01
N GLU A 170 29.56 -11.63 -7.11
CA GLU A 170 29.24 -12.79 -7.96
C GLU A 170 29.40 -12.49 -9.44
N LYS A 171 28.96 -11.30 -9.88
CA LYS A 171 29.15 -10.82 -11.25
C LYS A 171 30.63 -10.78 -11.62
N GLU A 172 31.46 -10.20 -10.77
CA GLU A 172 32.91 -10.13 -11.00
C GLU A 172 33.53 -11.53 -11.16
N LYS A 173 33.14 -12.47 -10.29
CA LYS A 173 33.56 -13.88 -10.40
C LYS A 173 33.11 -14.54 -11.70
N ASN A 174 31.93 -14.17 -12.22
CA ASN A 174 31.41 -14.72 -13.47
C ASN A 174 32.08 -14.10 -14.69
N VAL A 175 32.36 -12.79 -14.68
CA VAL A 175 33.10 -12.10 -15.74
C VAL A 175 34.51 -12.68 -15.91
N GLN A 176 35.18 -13.03 -14.81
CA GLN A 176 36.52 -13.67 -14.85
C GLN A 176 36.55 -15.05 -15.50
N LYS A 177 35.38 -15.69 -15.72
CA LYS A 177 35.28 -16.96 -16.43
C LYS A 177 35.14 -16.79 -17.94
N LEU A 178 34.94 -15.56 -18.42
CA LEU A 178 34.83 -15.27 -19.85
C LEU A 178 36.22 -15.24 -20.48
N ASP A 179 36.35 -15.83 -21.67
CA ASP A 179 37.58 -15.75 -22.46
C ASP A 179 37.76 -14.36 -23.10
N ASP A 180 36.66 -13.70 -23.48
CA ASP A 180 36.64 -12.32 -23.99
C ASP A 180 35.45 -11.53 -23.38
N PRO A 181 35.71 -10.66 -22.38
CA PRO A 181 34.66 -9.90 -21.70
C PRO A 181 34.14 -8.72 -22.52
N THR A 182 34.82 -8.30 -23.59
CA THR A 182 34.56 -7.04 -24.31
C THR A 182 33.12 -6.96 -24.85
N VAL A 183 32.63 -8.07 -25.41
CA VAL A 183 31.28 -8.13 -25.97
C VAL A 183 30.23 -8.03 -24.85
N VAL A 184 30.43 -8.76 -23.75
CA VAL A 184 29.51 -8.75 -22.60
C VAL A 184 29.48 -7.38 -21.93
N GLU A 185 30.62 -6.68 -21.84
CA GLU A 185 30.67 -5.29 -21.35
C GLU A 185 29.86 -4.32 -22.20
N SER A 186 29.93 -4.44 -23.53
CA SER A 186 29.10 -3.64 -24.43
C SER A 186 27.61 -3.94 -24.24
N MET A 187 27.24 -5.22 -24.05
CA MET A 187 25.86 -5.63 -23.82
C MET A 187 25.33 -5.11 -22.47
N MET A 188 26.15 -5.16 -21.41
CA MET A 188 25.81 -4.59 -20.10
C MET A 188 25.46 -3.10 -20.23
N ASN A 189 26.32 -2.32 -20.88
CA ASN A 189 26.08 -0.88 -21.06
C ASN A 189 24.82 -0.61 -21.90
N HIS A 190 24.60 -1.40 -22.94
CA HIS A 190 23.42 -1.23 -23.79
C HIS A 190 22.12 -1.53 -23.02
N LEU A 191 22.09 -2.62 -22.24
CA LEU A 191 20.94 -3.01 -21.44
C LEU A 191 20.53 -1.91 -20.45
N ILE A 192 21.49 -1.30 -19.75
CA ILE A 192 21.20 -0.21 -18.81
C ILE A 192 20.69 1.03 -19.54
N LEU A 193 21.34 1.44 -20.63
CA LEU A 193 20.92 2.60 -21.39
C LEU A 193 19.51 2.43 -21.97
N ASP A 194 19.18 1.23 -22.39
CA ASP A 194 17.88 0.89 -22.95
C ASP A 194 16.80 0.85 -21.87
N TRP A 195 17.09 0.24 -20.73
CA TRP A 195 16.23 0.33 -19.55
C TRP A 195 15.96 1.77 -19.13
N GLU A 196 16.99 2.60 -18.95
CA GLU A 196 16.83 3.98 -18.47
C GLU A 196 16.04 4.86 -19.45
N LYS A 197 16.24 4.68 -20.76
CA LYS A 197 15.65 5.56 -21.79
C LYS A 197 14.29 5.09 -22.28
N ARG A 198 14.07 3.79 -22.30
CA ARG A 198 12.88 3.16 -22.87
C ARG A 198 12.12 2.37 -21.81
N GLY A 199 12.78 1.42 -21.15
CA GLY A 199 12.16 0.53 -20.17
C GLY A 199 11.45 1.26 -19.03
N LEU A 200 12.19 1.95 -18.17
CA LEU A 200 11.65 2.61 -16.99
C LEU A 200 10.50 3.60 -17.31
N PRO A 201 10.62 4.52 -18.30
CA PRO A 201 9.50 5.39 -18.69
C PRO A 201 8.29 4.62 -19.21
N ALA A 202 8.52 3.54 -19.95
CA ALA A 202 7.45 2.71 -20.49
C ALA A 202 6.70 1.96 -19.36
N PHE A 203 7.43 1.41 -18.39
CA PHE A 203 6.86 0.83 -17.17
C PHE A 203 6.02 1.86 -16.40
N GLN A 204 6.57 3.05 -16.15
CA GLN A 204 5.85 4.11 -15.44
C GLN A 204 4.54 4.51 -16.14
N THR A 205 4.55 4.54 -17.48
CA THR A 205 3.36 4.86 -18.28
C THR A 205 2.34 3.71 -18.25
N PHE A 206 2.79 2.47 -18.42
CA PHE A 206 1.95 1.27 -18.39
C PHE A 206 1.26 1.13 -17.03
N PHE A 207 2.02 1.15 -15.94
CA PHE A 207 1.49 1.01 -14.58
C PHE A 207 0.63 2.22 -14.17
N GLY A 208 1.01 3.43 -14.58
CA GLY A 208 0.20 4.62 -14.35
C GLY A 208 -1.17 4.53 -15.02
N MET A 209 -1.23 4.01 -16.25
CA MET A 209 -2.49 3.79 -16.95
C MET A 209 -3.29 2.65 -16.32
N LEU A 210 -2.62 1.55 -15.98
CA LEU A 210 -3.26 0.40 -15.34
C LEU A 210 -3.92 0.80 -14.02
N ALA A 211 -3.21 1.54 -13.15
CA ALA A 211 -3.77 2.04 -11.89
C ALA A 211 -5.04 2.89 -12.10
N GLN A 212 -5.04 3.76 -13.12
CA GLN A 212 -6.23 4.59 -13.45
C GLN A 212 -7.43 3.75 -13.91
N VAL A 213 -7.17 2.66 -14.65
CA VAL A 213 -8.22 1.74 -15.09
C VAL A 213 -8.68 0.82 -13.97
N MET A 214 -7.79 0.41 -13.06
CA MET A 214 -8.10 -0.47 -11.93
C MET A 214 -9.18 0.11 -11.01
N VAL A 215 -9.17 1.44 -10.80
CA VAL A 215 -10.22 2.16 -10.05
C VAL A 215 -11.63 1.97 -10.66
N GLN A 216 -11.71 1.67 -11.96
CA GLN A 216 -12.96 1.49 -12.70
C GLN A 216 -13.40 0.03 -12.81
N VAL A 217 -12.57 -0.94 -12.41
CA VAL A 217 -12.90 -2.38 -12.45
C VAL A 217 -14.22 -2.72 -11.72
N PRO A 218 -14.64 -2.02 -10.64
CA PRO A 218 -15.97 -2.18 -10.07
C PRO A 218 -17.14 -2.09 -11.08
N GLU A 219 -16.98 -1.41 -12.21
CA GLU A 219 -17.98 -1.37 -13.28
C GLU A 219 -18.26 -2.75 -13.91
N LEU A 220 -17.32 -3.70 -13.80
CA LEU A 220 -17.51 -5.08 -14.23
C LEU A 220 -18.46 -5.87 -13.34
N ALA A 221 -18.83 -5.35 -12.17
CA ALA A 221 -19.77 -5.97 -11.25
C ALA A 221 -21.24 -5.75 -11.67
N THR A 222 -21.61 -6.32 -12.82
CA THR A 222 -22.98 -6.24 -13.34
C THR A 222 -23.89 -7.29 -12.69
N PRO A 223 -25.22 -7.06 -12.60
CA PRO A 223 -26.14 -7.98 -11.93
C PRO A 223 -26.15 -9.41 -12.48
N ASP A 224 -25.89 -9.59 -13.78
CA ASP A 224 -25.79 -10.88 -14.45
C ASP A 224 -24.55 -11.70 -14.05
N ARG A 225 -23.51 -11.02 -13.55
CA ARG A 225 -22.26 -11.63 -13.06
C ARG A 225 -22.28 -11.93 -11.56
N ILE A 226 -23.34 -11.49 -10.86
CA ILE A 226 -23.51 -11.69 -9.42
C ILE A 226 -24.48 -12.86 -9.20
N GLN A 227 -23.95 -13.99 -8.75
CA GLN A 227 -24.73 -15.16 -8.39
C GLN A 227 -25.10 -15.11 -6.91
N SER A 228 -26.36 -15.35 -6.59
CA SER A 228 -26.85 -15.31 -5.19
C SER A 228 -26.82 -16.71 -4.56
N GLU A 229 -26.12 -16.84 -3.45
CA GLU A 229 -26.02 -18.06 -2.63
C GLU A 229 -26.87 -17.90 -1.34
N GLY A 230 -28.09 -17.37 -1.50
CA GLY A 230 -29.00 -17.03 -0.41
C GLY A 230 -29.29 -15.53 -0.33
N LEU A 231 -29.67 -15.04 0.86
CA LEU A 231 -30.09 -13.64 1.07
C LEU A 231 -28.94 -12.65 1.27
N LEU A 232 -27.78 -13.12 1.76
CA LEU A 232 -26.67 -12.26 2.18
C LEU A 232 -25.34 -12.62 1.53
N LYS A 233 -25.24 -13.79 0.89
CA LYS A 233 -24.01 -14.29 0.28
C LYS A 233 -24.16 -14.30 -1.22
N HIS A 234 -23.20 -13.72 -1.90
CA HIS A 234 -23.18 -13.61 -3.35
C HIS A 234 -21.77 -13.86 -3.85
N THR A 235 -21.66 -14.33 -5.08
CA THR A 235 -20.38 -14.55 -5.76
C THR A 235 -20.38 -13.70 -7.02
N LEU A 236 -19.43 -12.79 -7.12
CA LEU A 236 -19.17 -12.03 -8.35
C LEU A 236 -18.11 -12.79 -9.14
N THR A 237 -18.44 -13.18 -10.37
CA THR A 237 -17.52 -13.85 -11.29
C THR A 237 -17.19 -12.93 -12.46
N ILE A 238 -15.90 -12.68 -12.69
CA ILE A 238 -15.39 -11.94 -13.84
C ILE A 238 -14.47 -12.89 -14.61
N ASN A 239 -14.83 -13.20 -15.86
CA ASN A 239 -14.00 -14.04 -16.70
C ASN A 239 -12.83 -13.23 -17.30
N GLN A 240 -11.76 -13.93 -17.67
CA GLN A 240 -10.55 -13.37 -18.25
C GLN A 240 -10.82 -12.57 -19.53
N THR A 241 -11.69 -13.09 -20.38
CA THR A 241 -12.02 -12.46 -21.67
C THR A 241 -12.67 -11.08 -21.46
N ASP A 242 -13.66 -11.00 -20.57
CA ASP A 242 -14.36 -9.76 -20.25
C ASP A 242 -13.45 -8.76 -19.55
N PHE A 243 -12.56 -9.24 -18.67
CA PHE A 243 -11.57 -8.38 -18.02
C PHE A 243 -10.61 -7.76 -19.04
N ASN A 244 -10.04 -8.57 -19.95
CA ASN A 244 -9.17 -8.05 -21.01
C ASN A 244 -9.92 -7.09 -21.95
N ASN A 245 -11.15 -7.44 -22.36
CA ASN A 245 -11.97 -6.58 -23.22
C ASN A 245 -12.26 -5.22 -22.55
N PHE A 246 -12.54 -5.23 -21.25
CA PHE A 246 -12.74 -4.02 -20.46
C PHE A 246 -11.50 -3.15 -20.44
N LEU A 247 -10.33 -3.73 -20.16
CA LEU A 247 -9.08 -2.97 -20.19
C LEU A 247 -8.84 -2.33 -21.56
N ILE A 248 -9.03 -3.08 -22.65
CA ILE A 248 -8.88 -2.60 -24.02
C ILE A 248 -9.89 -1.49 -24.37
N GLU A 249 -11.12 -1.58 -23.87
CA GLU A 249 -12.16 -0.56 -24.06
C GLU A 249 -11.81 0.74 -23.33
N LYS A 250 -11.22 0.62 -22.12
CA LYS A 250 -10.81 1.78 -21.31
C LYS A 250 -9.57 2.46 -21.88
N ASP A 251 -8.59 1.70 -22.34
CA ASP A 251 -7.43 2.25 -23.04
C ASP A 251 -6.86 1.29 -24.11
N ALA A 252 -6.57 1.83 -25.29
CA ALA A 252 -6.02 1.06 -26.40
C ALA A 252 -4.59 0.53 -26.14
N LEU A 253 -3.90 1.06 -25.14
CA LEU A 253 -2.59 0.60 -24.67
C LEU A 253 -2.59 -0.89 -24.32
N PHE A 254 -3.71 -1.41 -23.78
CA PHE A 254 -3.79 -2.81 -23.35
C PHE A 254 -4.06 -3.81 -24.50
N LYS A 255 -4.18 -3.36 -25.75
CA LYS A 255 -4.43 -4.24 -26.92
C LYS A 255 -3.33 -5.28 -27.16
N GLN A 256 -2.10 -4.97 -26.73
CA GLN A 256 -0.93 -5.81 -26.90
C GLN A 256 -0.52 -6.49 -25.60
N SER A 257 -1.40 -6.47 -24.59
CA SER A 257 -1.20 -7.13 -23.30
C SER A 257 -2.30 -8.15 -23.08
N HIS A 258 -1.96 -9.24 -22.42
CA HIS A 258 -2.87 -10.28 -22.03
C HIS A 258 -2.77 -10.53 -20.54
N PHE A 259 -3.91 -10.41 -19.86
CA PHE A 259 -4.05 -10.65 -18.44
C PHE A 259 -4.64 -12.05 -18.26
N SER A 260 -3.96 -12.92 -17.52
CA SER A 260 -4.40 -14.28 -17.25
C SER A 260 -4.56 -14.57 -15.75
N PHE A 261 -5.54 -15.41 -15.43
CA PHE A 261 -5.90 -15.78 -14.05
C PHE A 261 -5.71 -17.28 -13.84
N GLU A 262 -4.64 -17.66 -13.17
CA GLU A 262 -4.29 -19.07 -12.94
C GLU A 262 -3.54 -19.23 -11.62
N ASP A 263 -3.76 -20.35 -10.91
CA ASP A 263 -3.08 -20.68 -9.65
C ASP A 263 -3.06 -19.55 -8.60
N ASN A 264 -4.18 -18.83 -8.49
CA ASN A 264 -4.36 -17.70 -7.60
C ASN A 264 -3.44 -16.50 -7.90
N LYS A 265 -2.91 -16.42 -9.12
CA LYS A 265 -2.04 -15.36 -9.63
C LYS A 265 -2.70 -14.65 -10.80
N LEU A 266 -2.40 -13.36 -10.90
CA LEU A 266 -2.59 -12.58 -12.12
C LEU A 266 -1.24 -12.51 -12.82
N THR A 267 -1.21 -13.00 -14.06
CA THR A 267 -0.05 -12.83 -14.94
C THR A 267 -0.43 -11.88 -16.06
N VAL A 268 0.44 -10.91 -16.34
CA VAL A 268 0.28 -9.99 -17.46
C VAL A 268 1.48 -10.16 -18.35
N GLU A 269 1.26 -10.49 -19.61
CA GLU A 269 2.30 -10.63 -20.61
C GLU A 269 1.92 -9.80 -21.83
N GLY A 270 2.87 -9.07 -22.40
CA GLY A 270 2.59 -8.26 -23.57
C GLY A 270 3.78 -7.50 -24.09
N THR A 271 3.52 -6.76 -25.16
CA THR A 271 4.50 -5.82 -25.74
C THR A 271 4.01 -4.40 -25.59
N TYR A 272 4.88 -3.50 -25.13
CA TYR A 272 4.60 -2.08 -25.04
C TYR A 272 5.85 -1.30 -25.46
N ASP A 273 5.69 -0.35 -26.40
CA ASP A 273 6.82 0.43 -26.96
C ASP A 273 8.05 -0.43 -27.39
N GLN A 274 7.76 -1.53 -28.12
CA GLN A 274 8.76 -2.51 -28.59
C GLN A 274 9.51 -3.26 -27.48
N MET A 275 9.05 -3.17 -26.23
CA MET A 275 9.56 -3.91 -25.07
C MET A 275 8.58 -5.03 -24.71
N GLU A 276 9.11 -6.18 -24.32
CA GLU A 276 8.37 -7.25 -23.67
C GLU A 276 8.26 -6.97 -22.16
N LEU A 277 7.03 -6.98 -21.67
CA LEU A 277 6.69 -6.79 -20.27
C LEU A 277 6.02 -8.06 -19.76
N LYS A 278 6.50 -8.55 -18.61
CA LYS A 278 5.82 -9.57 -17.83
C LYS A 278 5.68 -9.14 -16.38
N LEU A 279 4.46 -9.23 -15.85
CA LEU A 279 4.12 -8.97 -14.45
C LEU A 279 3.44 -10.22 -13.90
N VAL A 280 3.84 -10.64 -12.70
CA VAL A 280 3.14 -11.68 -11.95
C VAL A 280 2.83 -11.14 -10.56
N GLY A 281 1.61 -11.35 -10.09
CA GLY A 281 1.22 -10.93 -8.75
C GLY A 281 -0.03 -11.63 -8.25
N ASN A 282 -0.44 -11.28 -7.04
CA ASN A 282 -1.63 -11.84 -6.41
C ASN A 282 -2.38 -10.77 -5.62
N TYR A 283 -3.67 -11.00 -5.40
CA TYR A 283 -4.47 -10.16 -4.53
C TYR A 283 -4.44 -10.68 -3.09
N GLU A 284 -4.33 -9.76 -2.13
CA GLU A 284 -4.46 -10.00 -0.71
C GLU A 284 -5.66 -9.23 -0.15
N LEU A 285 -6.47 -9.91 0.66
CA LEU A 285 -7.57 -9.30 1.40
C LEU A 285 -7.05 -8.59 2.65
N VAL A 286 -6.68 -7.32 2.50
CA VAL A 286 -6.20 -6.47 3.60
C VAL A 286 -7.35 -6.00 4.49
N SER A 287 -8.50 -5.70 3.88
CA SER A 287 -9.74 -5.41 4.60
C SER A 287 -10.95 -5.90 3.80
N PRO A 288 -12.13 -6.05 4.41
CA PRO A 288 -13.35 -6.42 3.68
C PRO A 288 -13.74 -5.43 2.56
N THR A 289 -13.16 -4.22 2.53
CA THR A 289 -13.43 -3.18 1.54
C THR A 289 -12.24 -2.87 0.63
N HIS A 290 -11.09 -3.55 0.82
CA HIS A 290 -9.88 -3.29 0.05
C HIS A 290 -9.11 -4.59 -0.19
N LEU A 291 -9.01 -4.95 -1.47
CA LEU A 291 -8.13 -6.00 -1.98
C LEU A 291 -6.87 -5.33 -2.52
N LYS A 292 -5.75 -5.52 -1.83
CA LYS A 292 -4.45 -4.99 -2.29
C LYS A 292 -3.85 -5.95 -3.29
N PHE A 293 -3.31 -5.43 -4.39
CA PHE A 293 -2.52 -6.21 -5.32
C PHE A 293 -1.04 -6.17 -4.92
N HIS A 294 -0.39 -7.33 -4.90
CA HIS A 294 1.02 -7.49 -4.63
C HIS A 294 1.74 -7.99 -5.86
N ILE A 295 2.80 -7.30 -6.26
CA ILE A 295 3.63 -7.72 -7.39
C ILE A 295 4.69 -8.70 -6.86
N THR A 296 4.68 -9.91 -7.38
CA THR A 296 5.66 -10.96 -7.02
C THR A 296 6.86 -10.93 -7.94
N GLU A 297 6.63 -10.75 -9.24
CA GLU A 297 7.70 -10.78 -10.24
C GLU A 297 7.42 -9.74 -11.32
N LEU A 298 8.49 -9.14 -11.84
CA LEU A 298 8.42 -8.16 -12.90
C LEU A 298 9.62 -8.33 -13.83
N TYR A 299 9.37 -8.36 -15.13
CA TYR A 299 10.40 -8.61 -16.14
C TYR A 299 10.37 -7.57 -17.24
N PHE A 300 11.57 -7.15 -17.63
CA PHE A 300 11.86 -6.25 -18.75
C PHE A 300 12.68 -7.02 -19.79
N ASP A 301 12.14 -7.24 -20.99
CA ASP A 301 12.83 -7.93 -22.09
C ASP A 301 13.50 -9.26 -21.65
N GLY A 302 12.80 -10.00 -20.79
CA GLY A 302 13.26 -11.28 -20.22
C GLY A 302 14.19 -11.17 -19.02
N PHE A 303 14.60 -9.96 -18.60
CA PHE A 303 15.37 -9.73 -17.38
C PHE A 303 14.46 -9.47 -16.19
N ALA A 304 14.67 -10.22 -15.10
CA ALA A 304 13.94 -10.01 -13.86
C ALA A 304 14.39 -8.69 -13.20
N LEU A 305 13.44 -7.86 -12.78
CA LEU A 305 13.72 -6.70 -11.95
C LEU A 305 13.94 -7.13 -10.50
N PRO A 306 14.87 -6.50 -9.77
CA PRO A 306 15.07 -6.82 -8.36
C PRO A 306 13.85 -6.44 -7.53
N GLN A 307 13.68 -7.12 -6.40
CA GLN A 307 12.57 -6.89 -5.48
C GLN A 307 12.44 -5.42 -5.06
N ALA A 308 13.56 -4.71 -4.90
CA ALA A 308 13.59 -3.28 -4.59
C ALA A 308 12.85 -2.43 -5.63
N THR A 309 13.02 -2.72 -6.92
CA THR A 309 12.32 -2.04 -8.02
C THR A 309 10.86 -2.47 -8.08
N VAL A 310 10.56 -3.74 -7.81
CA VAL A 310 9.18 -4.24 -7.73
C VAL A 310 8.39 -3.50 -6.63
N GLU A 311 8.97 -3.38 -5.44
CA GLU A 311 8.39 -2.62 -4.32
C GLU A 311 8.20 -1.15 -4.67
N GLU A 312 9.16 -0.52 -5.34
CA GLU A 312 9.03 0.88 -5.81
C GLU A 312 7.80 1.04 -6.73
N MET A 313 7.59 0.11 -7.67
CA MET A 313 6.44 0.15 -8.58
C MET A 313 5.12 -0.12 -7.83
N GLU A 314 5.09 -1.08 -6.90
CA GLU A 314 3.91 -1.36 -6.08
C GLU A 314 3.53 -0.17 -5.19
N GLU A 315 4.51 0.54 -4.62
CA GLU A 315 4.28 1.74 -3.81
C GLU A 315 3.82 2.94 -4.64
N ALA A 316 4.31 3.07 -5.88
CA ALA A 316 3.97 4.17 -6.78
C ALA A 316 2.60 4.03 -7.45
N TYR A 317 2.15 2.79 -7.69
CA TYR A 317 0.97 2.51 -8.51
C TYR A 317 0.00 1.57 -7.78
N ASP A 318 -1.15 2.12 -7.40
CA ASP A 318 -2.21 1.36 -6.76
C ASP A 318 -2.99 0.52 -7.78
N LEU A 319 -2.70 -0.78 -7.79
CA LEU A 319 -3.40 -1.78 -8.58
C LEU A 319 -4.48 -2.52 -7.77
N GLY A 320 -4.88 -1.96 -6.62
CA GLY A 320 -5.89 -2.52 -5.74
C GLY A 320 -7.29 -2.55 -6.36
N PHE A 321 -8.14 -3.38 -5.77
CA PHE A 321 -9.56 -3.45 -6.08
C PHE A 321 -10.38 -2.99 -4.87
N TYR A 322 -11.36 -2.12 -5.13
CA TYR A 322 -12.17 -1.43 -4.12
C TYR A 322 -13.66 -1.81 -4.21
N PRO A 323 -14.07 -2.93 -3.59
CA PRO A 323 -15.46 -3.41 -3.61
C PRO A 323 -16.50 -2.40 -3.13
N GLU A 324 -16.11 -1.48 -2.24
CA GLU A 324 -17.00 -0.43 -1.73
C GLU A 324 -17.52 0.51 -2.83
N LEU A 325 -16.81 0.61 -3.96
CA LEU A 325 -17.23 1.38 -5.14
C LEU A 325 -18.39 0.69 -5.89
N ILE A 326 -18.58 -0.62 -5.72
CA ILE A 326 -19.77 -1.33 -6.23
C ILE A 326 -20.97 -0.96 -5.36
N SER A 327 -20.82 -1.09 -4.04
CA SER A 327 -21.83 -0.70 -3.05
C SER A 327 -21.20 -0.64 -1.66
N PRO A 328 -21.52 0.39 -0.84
CA PRO A 328 -20.95 0.55 0.50
C PRO A 328 -21.36 -0.56 1.49
N ASN A 329 -22.35 -1.38 1.13
CA ASN A 329 -22.86 -2.47 1.97
C ASN A 329 -22.23 -3.83 1.63
N ILE A 330 -21.31 -3.88 0.67
CA ILE A 330 -20.63 -5.11 0.25
C ILE A 330 -19.33 -5.27 1.04
N GLN A 331 -19.09 -6.48 1.51
CA GLN A 331 -17.83 -6.91 2.11
C GLN A 331 -17.29 -8.14 1.39
N VAL A 332 -16.01 -8.12 1.03
CA VAL A 332 -15.33 -9.29 0.48
C VAL A 332 -14.90 -10.22 1.62
N GLN A 333 -15.24 -11.49 1.47
CA GLN A 333 -14.84 -12.58 2.38
C GLN A 333 -13.70 -13.41 1.81
N GLY A 334 -13.51 -13.40 0.49
CA GLY A 334 -12.47 -14.14 -0.18
C GLY A 334 -12.38 -13.79 -1.65
N ILE A 335 -11.21 -14.05 -2.23
CA ILE A 335 -10.93 -13.91 -3.65
C ILE A 335 -10.22 -15.17 -4.14
N THR A 336 -10.57 -15.62 -5.34
CA THR A 336 -9.84 -16.69 -6.03
C THR A 336 -9.64 -16.33 -7.51
N LEU A 337 -8.42 -16.57 -8.02
CA LEU A 337 -8.05 -16.41 -9.42
C LEU A 337 -7.73 -17.79 -10.00
N MET A 338 -8.71 -18.46 -10.59
CA MET A 338 -8.56 -19.83 -11.11
C MET A 338 -9.46 -20.04 -12.31
N ASP A 339 -9.08 -20.99 -13.17
CA ASP A 339 -9.89 -21.41 -14.32
C ASP A 339 -10.28 -20.23 -15.23
N GLU A 340 -9.35 -19.29 -15.50
CA GLU A 340 -9.60 -18.09 -16.29
C GLU A 340 -10.66 -17.14 -15.69
N GLU A 341 -10.91 -17.21 -14.38
CA GLU A 341 -11.92 -16.41 -13.69
C GLU A 341 -11.39 -15.79 -12.40
N ILE A 342 -11.80 -14.54 -12.13
CA ILE A 342 -11.79 -13.94 -10.80
C ILE A 342 -13.14 -14.22 -10.14
N LYS A 343 -13.12 -14.82 -8.96
CA LYS A 343 -14.31 -15.00 -8.11
C LYS A 343 -14.14 -14.25 -6.81
N LEU A 344 -15.08 -13.35 -6.54
CA LEU A 344 -15.16 -12.60 -5.30
C LEU A 344 -16.34 -13.10 -4.48
N GLN A 345 -16.05 -13.59 -3.28
CA GLN A 345 -17.07 -13.98 -2.31
C GLN A 345 -17.53 -12.73 -1.57
N LEU A 346 -18.76 -12.31 -1.83
CA LEU A 346 -19.36 -11.09 -1.31
C LEU A 346 -20.38 -11.41 -0.21
N GLN A 347 -20.33 -10.62 0.85
CA GLN A 347 -21.35 -10.58 1.89
C GLN A 347 -22.02 -9.22 1.90
N PHE A 348 -23.35 -9.21 1.75
CA PHE A 348 -24.15 -8.00 1.89
C PHE A 348 -24.51 -7.82 3.37
N ASN A 349 -24.15 -6.66 3.90
CA ASN A 349 -24.68 -6.20 5.17
C ASN A 349 -25.94 -5.39 4.90
N LEU A 350 -27.08 -5.91 5.37
CA LEU A 350 -28.30 -5.10 5.39
C LEU A 350 -28.05 -3.90 6.31
N PRO A 351 -28.36 -2.66 5.88
CA PRO A 351 -28.30 -1.50 6.75
C PRO A 351 -29.40 -1.67 7.81
N PHE A 352 -29.07 -2.29 8.94
CA PHE A 352 -29.95 -2.30 10.11
C PHE A 352 -29.91 -0.93 10.78
N GLY A 353 -30.70 0.00 10.22
CA GLY A 353 -31.11 1.25 10.83
C GLY A 353 -32.61 1.25 11.11
N PHE A 354 -33.12 0.27 11.85
CA PHE A 354 -34.44 0.44 12.48
C PHE A 354 -34.30 1.40 13.66
N GLY A 355 -34.55 2.68 13.39
CA GLY A 355 -34.97 3.68 14.39
C GLY A 355 -33.92 4.19 15.36
N LYS A 356 -33.54 5.45 15.18
CA LYS A 356 -33.65 6.42 16.28
C LYS A 356 -34.51 7.59 15.81
N LYS A 357 -35.60 7.79 16.54
CA LYS A 357 -36.42 9.00 16.49
C LYS A 357 -35.62 10.21 16.96
#